data_AF-A0AAN9FX22-F1
#
_entry.id   AF-A0AAN9FX22-F1
#
_cell.length_a   1.000
_cell.length_b   1.000
_cell.length_c   1.000
_cell.angle_alpha   90.00
_cell.angle_beta   90.00
_cell.angle_gamma   90.00
#
_symmetry.space_group_name_H-M   'P 1'
#
loop_
_entity.id
_entity.type
_entity.pdbx_description
1 polymer ?
#
loop_
_entity_poly.entity_id
_entity_poly.type
_entity_poly.pdbx_seq_one_letter_code
_entity_poly.pdbx_strand_id
1 'polypeptide(L)'
;MKKVKHLLELPGAKNKLSFWKADLTEEGSFDEAIKGCIGVFHVATPMDFDSTDPQNEVIKPTINGLIDIMKSCLKAKTVQRLVFTSSAGTVNVTEHQKPMYDETCWSDVDFCRRVKMTGWVSNFISFTPSIYRD
;
A
#
# COMPACT_ATOMS: atom_id res chain seq x y z
N MET A 1 15.15 15.00 14.13
CA MET A 1 14.20 15.87 13.39
C MET A 1 14.65 16.30 11.99
N LYS A 2 15.92 16.12 11.57
CA LYS A 2 16.41 16.56 10.23
C LYS A 2 15.61 15.99 9.05
N LYS A 3 15.15 14.72 9.13
CA LYS A 3 14.42 14.02 8.06
C LYS A 3 13.10 14.69 7.67
N VAL A 4 12.36 15.25 8.62
CA VAL A 4 11.01 15.83 8.41
C VAL A 4 11.01 17.37 8.43
N LYS A 5 12.18 18.00 8.52
CA LYS A 5 12.32 19.45 8.64
C LYS A 5 11.58 20.19 7.51
N HIS A 6 11.75 19.73 6.27
CA HIS A 6 11.11 20.33 5.09
C HIS A 6 9.57 20.31 5.15
N LEU A 7 8.96 19.32 5.83
CA LEU A 7 7.51 19.24 6.02
C LEU A 7 7.02 20.22 7.08
N LEU A 8 7.80 20.41 8.15
CA LEU A 8 7.52 21.36 9.22
C LEU A 8 7.64 22.82 8.77
N GLU A 9 8.42 23.08 7.72
CA GLU A 9 8.64 24.40 7.12
C GLU A 9 7.55 24.78 6.10
N LEU A 10 6.64 23.88 5.75
CA LEU A 10 5.53 24.18 4.85
C LEU A 10 4.56 25.22 5.45
N PRO A 11 3.99 26.12 4.62
CA PRO A 11 2.99 27.08 5.10
C PRO A 11 1.81 26.39 5.80
N GLY A 12 1.58 26.76 7.06
CA GLY A 12 0.48 26.21 7.87
C GLY A 12 0.74 24.85 8.53
N ALA A 13 1.94 24.26 8.37
CA ALA A 13 2.28 22.96 8.94
C ALA A 13 2.04 22.88 10.46
N LYS A 14 2.38 23.94 11.21
CA LYS A 14 2.18 24.00 12.67
C LYS A 14 0.75 23.70 13.13
N ASN A 15 -0.26 24.02 12.30
CA ASN A 15 -1.68 23.86 12.65
C ASN A 15 -2.37 22.73 11.88
N LYS A 16 -1.81 22.28 10.76
CA LYS A 16 -2.46 21.33 9.83
C LYS A 16 -1.71 20.01 9.66
N LEU A 17 -0.50 19.90 10.20
CA LEU A 17 0.34 18.72 10.10
C LEU A 17 0.61 18.16 11.50
N SER A 18 0.33 16.87 11.68
CA SER A 18 0.73 16.09 12.84
C SER A 18 1.52 14.87 12.37
N PHE A 19 2.44 14.39 13.20
CA PHE A 19 3.25 13.23 12.92
C PHE A 19 2.86 12.10 13.86
N TRP A 20 2.71 10.92 13.28
CA TRP A 20 2.38 9.69 14.00
C TRP A 20 3.44 8.65 13.67
N LYS A 21 3.86 7.88 14.67
CA LYS A 21 4.71 6.71 14.46
C LYS A 21 3.80 5.52 14.16
N ALA A 22 4.04 4.83 13.06
CA ALA A 22 3.34 3.61 12.67
C ALA A 22 4.27 2.76 11.79
N ASP A 23 4.01 1.45 11.74
CA ASP A 23 4.79 0.47 10.98
C ASP A 23 3.86 -0.60 10.40
N LEU A 24 4.05 -0.96 9.13
CA LEU A 24 3.24 -1.97 8.43
C LEU A 24 3.36 -3.38 9.02
N THR A 25 4.40 -3.61 9.85
CA THR A 25 4.65 -4.87 10.54
C THR A 25 4.04 -4.92 11.94
N GLU A 26 3.56 -3.78 12.47
CA GLU A 26 2.98 -3.68 13.81
C GLU A 26 1.45 -3.51 13.71
N GLU A 27 0.70 -4.55 14.08
CA GLU A 27 -0.78 -4.55 14.07
C GLU A 27 -1.35 -3.43 14.95
N GLY A 28 -2.30 -2.67 14.41
CA GLY A 28 -2.97 -1.57 15.08
C GLY A 28 -2.11 -0.30 15.22
N SER A 29 -0.89 -0.27 14.71
CA SER A 29 0.00 0.91 14.82
C SER A 29 -0.55 2.16 14.13
N PHE A 30 -1.49 1.99 13.19
CA PHE A 30 -2.16 3.09 12.47
C PHE A 30 -3.47 3.56 13.12
N ASP A 31 -3.97 2.86 14.15
CA ASP A 31 -5.29 3.13 14.75
C ASP A 31 -5.43 4.58 15.23
N GLU A 32 -4.47 5.07 16.01
CA GLU A 32 -4.52 6.42 16.57
C GLU A 32 -4.35 7.49 15.49
N ALA A 33 -3.54 7.23 14.46
CA ALA A 33 -3.34 8.15 13.35
C ALA A 33 -4.60 8.29 12.46
N ILE A 34 -5.37 7.21 12.32
CA ILE A 34 -6.57 7.14 11.46
C ILE A 34 -7.84 7.60 12.21
N LYS A 35 -7.84 7.54 13.54
CA LYS A 35 -8.97 7.94 14.37
C LYS A 35 -9.41 9.38 14.09
N GLY A 36 -10.67 9.55 13.70
CA GLY A 36 -11.24 10.87 13.38
C GLY A 36 -10.93 11.37 11.97
N CYS A 37 -10.14 10.65 11.16
CA CYS A 37 -9.94 10.98 9.75
C CYS A 37 -11.22 10.75 8.94
N ILE A 38 -11.42 11.58 7.91
CA ILE A 38 -12.52 11.46 6.94
C ILE A 38 -12.07 10.65 5.70
N GLY A 39 -10.77 10.68 5.38
CA GLY A 39 -10.18 9.89 4.30
C GLY A 39 -8.75 9.51 4.64
N VAL A 40 -8.29 8.41 4.05
CA VAL A 40 -6.94 7.86 4.27
C VAL A 40 -6.28 7.62 2.92
N PHE A 41 -5.03 8.03 2.79
CA PHE A 41 -4.18 7.74 1.63
C PHE A 41 -3.09 6.76 2.07
N HIS A 42 -3.17 5.51 1.63
CA HIS A 42 -2.14 4.51 1.89
C HIS A 42 -1.10 4.56 0.77
N VAL A 43 0.06 5.13 1.10
CA VAL A 43 1.20 5.33 0.19
C VAL A 43 2.44 4.57 0.64
N ALA A 44 2.52 4.20 1.93
CA ALA A 44 3.66 3.49 2.48
C ALA A 44 3.70 2.03 1.98
N THR A 45 4.87 1.57 1.53
CA THR A 45 5.11 0.16 1.17
C THR A 45 6.58 -0.17 1.47
N PRO A 46 6.92 -1.41 1.85
CA PRO A 46 8.31 -1.86 1.85
C PRO A 46 8.92 -1.73 0.46
N MET A 47 10.15 -1.21 0.39
CA MET A 47 10.87 -0.92 -0.85
C MET A 47 12.31 -1.45 -0.76
N ASP A 48 12.44 -2.73 -0.40
CA ASP A 48 13.72 -3.44 -0.46
C ASP A 48 13.71 -4.40 -1.65
N PHE A 49 14.45 -4.05 -2.69
CA PHE A 49 14.51 -4.82 -3.93
C PHE A 49 15.54 -5.96 -3.89
N ASP A 50 16.49 -5.87 -2.96
CA ASP A 50 17.60 -6.81 -2.81
C ASP A 50 17.39 -7.78 -1.64
N SER A 51 16.17 -7.80 -1.08
CA SER A 51 15.77 -8.68 0.01
C SER A 51 16.08 -10.15 -0.29
N THR A 52 16.74 -10.80 0.66
CA THR A 52 17.05 -12.24 0.60
C THR A 52 15.87 -13.11 1.05
N ASP A 53 14.89 -12.51 1.72
CA ASP A 53 13.61 -13.14 2.09
C ASP A 53 12.40 -12.24 1.73
N PRO A 54 12.11 -12.06 0.42
CA PRO A 54 11.05 -11.16 -0.03
C PRO A 54 9.67 -11.54 0.49
N GLN A 55 9.46 -12.81 0.84
CA GLN A 55 8.17 -13.27 1.36
C GLN A 55 7.88 -12.66 2.73
N ASN A 56 8.86 -12.67 3.64
CA ASN A 56 8.67 -12.17 5.00
C ASN A 56 8.99 -10.69 5.15
N GLU A 57 9.92 -10.15 4.35
CA GLU A 57 10.38 -8.76 4.48
C GLU A 57 9.56 -7.78 3.62
N VAL A 58 8.93 -8.25 2.54
CA VAL A 58 8.26 -7.39 1.56
C VAL A 58 6.80 -7.77 1.35
N ILE A 59 6.53 -9.01 0.93
CA ILE A 59 5.19 -9.43 0.50
C ILE A 59 4.21 -9.50 1.68
N LYS A 60 4.55 -10.24 2.75
CA LYS A 60 3.68 -10.35 3.94
C LYS A 60 3.42 -9.00 4.60
N PRO A 61 4.42 -8.13 4.87
CA PRO A 61 4.16 -6.81 5.43
C PRO A 61 3.27 -5.93 4.56
N THR A 62 3.42 -6.00 3.23
CA THR A 62 2.56 -5.22 2.32
C THR A 62 1.10 -5.66 2.42
N ILE A 63 0.85 -6.97 2.36
CA ILE A 63 -0.53 -7.51 2.42
C ILE A 63 -1.14 -7.30 3.81
N ASN A 64 -0.41 -7.68 4.88
CA ASN A 64 -0.93 -7.60 6.24
C ASN A 64 -1.09 -6.15 6.69
N GLY A 65 -0.14 -5.27 6.34
CA GLY A 65 -0.22 -3.84 6.67
C GLY A 65 -1.39 -3.15 5.96
N LEU A 66 -1.66 -3.47 4.69
CA LEU A 66 -2.84 -2.97 4.00
C LEU A 66 -4.14 -3.46 4.68
N ILE A 67 -4.23 -4.74 5.03
CA ILE A 67 -5.37 -5.30 5.75
C ILE A 67 -5.56 -4.61 7.10
N ASP A 68 -4.48 -4.37 7.84
CA ASP A 68 -4.52 -3.68 9.12
C ASP A 68 -5.02 -2.24 8.99
N ILE A 69 -4.50 -1.48 8.02
CA ILE A 69 -4.99 -0.13 7.72
C ILE A 69 -6.48 -0.12 7.36
N MET A 70 -6.95 -1.10 6.58
CA MET A 70 -8.38 -1.25 6.29
C MET A 70 -9.19 -1.51 7.57
N LYS A 71 -8.70 -2.36 8.48
CA LYS A 71 -9.33 -2.58 9.79
C LYS A 71 -9.35 -1.31 10.63
N SER A 72 -8.27 -0.54 10.69
CA SER A 72 -8.20 0.74 11.39
C SER A 72 -9.22 1.75 10.83
N CYS A 73 -9.36 1.82 9.51
CA CYS A 73 -10.40 2.65 8.86
C CYS A 73 -11.81 2.23 9.30
N LEU A 74 -12.09 0.93 9.31
CA LEU A 74 -13.38 0.38 9.76
C LEU A 74 -13.64 0.62 11.26
N LYS A 75 -12.58 0.63 12.08
CA LYS A 75 -12.64 0.90 13.53
C LYS A 75 -12.90 2.38 13.81
N ALA A 76 -12.32 3.29 13.03
CA ALA A 76 -12.47 4.73 13.20
C ALA A 76 -13.90 5.23 12.97
N LYS A 77 -14.70 4.55 12.16
CA LYS A 77 -16.11 4.89 11.78
C LYS A 77 -16.30 6.24 11.07
N THR A 78 -15.28 7.10 11.03
CA THR A 78 -15.31 8.42 10.38
C THR A 78 -14.79 8.40 8.95
N VAL A 79 -14.00 7.37 8.59
CA VAL A 79 -13.37 7.26 7.27
C VAL A 79 -14.41 6.90 6.21
N GLN A 80 -14.57 7.76 5.22
CA GLN A 80 -15.50 7.60 4.10
C GLN A 80 -14.83 6.94 2.89
N ARG A 81 -13.52 7.14 2.72
CA ARG A 81 -12.76 6.58 1.59
C ARG A 81 -11.30 6.31 1.97
N LEU A 82 -10.85 5.10 1.63
CA LEU A 82 -9.44 4.75 1.59
C LEU A 82 -8.97 4.79 0.13
N VAL A 83 -7.87 5.50 -0.14
CA VAL A 83 -7.19 5.51 -1.43
C VAL A 83 -5.89 4.75 -1.27
N PHE A 84 -5.72 3.69 -2.06
CA PHE A 84 -4.52 2.86 -2.06
C PHE A 84 -3.67 3.16 -3.30
N THR A 85 -2.40 3.49 -3.09
CA THR A 85 -1.43 3.66 -4.18
C THR A 85 -0.94 2.29 -4.62
N SER A 86 -1.55 1.75 -5.68
CA SER A 86 -1.04 0.56 -6.36
C SER A 86 0.13 0.91 -7.30
N SER A 87 0.52 0.00 -8.19
CA SER A 87 1.63 0.20 -9.14
C SER A 87 1.28 -0.37 -10.52
N ALA A 88 1.88 0.17 -11.59
CA ALA A 88 1.77 -0.41 -12.94
C ALA A 88 2.21 -1.89 -13.00
N GLY A 89 3.09 -2.29 -12.07
CA GLY A 89 3.48 -3.68 -11.92
C GLY A 89 2.31 -4.62 -11.66
N THR A 90 1.18 -4.17 -11.10
CA THR A 90 0.00 -5.03 -10.92
C THR A 90 -0.75 -5.34 -12.22
N VAL A 91 -0.41 -4.65 -13.30
CA VAL A 91 -1.17 -4.63 -14.55
C VAL A 91 -0.42 -5.31 -15.71
N ASN A 92 0.88 -5.02 -15.87
CA ASN A 92 1.60 -5.30 -17.11
C ASN A 92 2.69 -6.36 -17.02
N VAL A 93 2.75 -7.14 -15.94
CA VAL A 93 3.75 -8.20 -15.81
C VAL A 93 3.15 -9.52 -16.20
N THR A 94 3.34 -9.84 -17.48
CA THR A 94 2.87 -11.06 -18.12
C THR A 94 3.96 -11.56 -19.07
N GLU A 95 4.00 -12.86 -19.32
CA GLU A 95 4.97 -13.49 -20.23
C GLU A 95 4.88 -12.92 -21.65
N HIS A 96 3.67 -12.59 -22.09
CA HIS A 96 3.41 -11.92 -23.35
C HIS A 96 2.83 -10.53 -23.09
N GLN A 97 3.50 -9.51 -23.61
CA GLN A 97 3.08 -8.12 -23.45
C GLN A 97 1.96 -7.75 -24.43
N LYS A 98 1.03 -6.92 -23.96
CA LYS A 98 -0.02 -6.34 -24.80
C LYS A 98 0.45 -5.01 -25.38
N PRO A 99 -0.07 -4.59 -26.55
CA PRO A 99 0.23 -3.27 -27.12
C PRO A 99 -0.38 -2.12 -26.29
N MET A 100 -1.39 -2.39 -25.48
CA MET A 100 -2.07 -1.42 -24.61
C MET A 100 -2.60 -2.14 -23.36
N TYR A 101 -2.60 -1.41 -22.23
CA TYR A 101 -3.11 -1.88 -20.95
C TYR A 101 -4.13 -0.86 -20.41
N ASP A 102 -5.12 -1.36 -19.69
CA ASP A 102 -6.16 -0.59 -19.00
C ASP A 102 -6.41 -1.18 -17.59
N GLU A 103 -7.37 -0.62 -16.87
CA GLU A 103 -7.71 -1.00 -15.49
C GLU A 103 -8.34 -2.40 -15.38
N THR A 104 -8.64 -3.07 -16.50
CA THR A 104 -9.14 -4.45 -16.51
C THR A 104 -8.02 -5.49 -16.57
N CYS A 105 -6.79 -5.04 -16.85
CA CYS A 105 -5.62 -5.89 -16.97
C CYS A 105 -4.96 -6.16 -15.62
N TRP A 106 -4.47 -7.40 -15.46
CA TRP A 106 -3.74 -7.85 -14.28
C TRP A 106 -2.49 -8.63 -14.68
N SER A 107 -1.47 -8.52 -13.86
CA SER A 107 -0.24 -9.29 -13.97
C SER A 107 -0.44 -10.77 -13.67
N ASP A 108 0.31 -11.62 -14.35
CA ASP A 108 0.32 -13.06 -14.14
C ASP A 108 1.18 -13.39 -12.90
N VAL A 109 0.50 -13.71 -11.80
CA VAL A 109 1.12 -14.03 -10.52
C VAL A 109 2.04 -15.26 -10.63
N ASP A 110 1.67 -16.26 -11.44
CA ASP A 110 2.49 -17.46 -11.59
C ASP A 110 3.73 -17.16 -12.42
N PHE A 111 3.63 -16.34 -13.45
CA PHE A 111 4.81 -15.82 -14.16
C PHE A 111 5.73 -15.04 -13.22
N CYS A 112 5.20 -14.11 -12.42
CA CYS A 112 5.96 -13.35 -11.42
C CYS A 112 6.74 -14.26 -10.46
N ARG A 113 6.11 -15.34 -9.99
CA ARG A 113 6.75 -16.34 -9.12
C ARG A 113 7.84 -17.12 -9.85
N ARG A 114 7.58 -17.56 -11.10
CA ARG A 114 8.55 -18.29 -11.92
C ARG A 114 9.84 -17.50 -12.15
N VAL A 115 9.72 -16.22 -12.51
CA VAL A 115 10.87 -15.36 -12.83
C VAL A 115 11.48 -14.68 -11.60
N LYS A 116 10.96 -14.97 -10.39
CA LYS A 116 11.41 -14.40 -9.12
C LYS A 116 11.56 -12.88 -9.19
N MET A 117 10.49 -12.19 -9.59
CA MET A 117 10.49 -10.72 -9.69
C MET A 117 10.49 -10.08 -8.29
N THR A 118 11.60 -10.12 -7.58
CA THR A 118 11.66 -9.76 -6.14
C THR A 118 11.37 -8.29 -5.87
N GLY A 119 11.80 -7.38 -6.76
CA GLY A 119 11.67 -5.95 -6.49
C GLY A 119 10.27 -5.37 -6.68
N TRP A 120 9.49 -5.88 -7.63
CA TRP A 120 8.20 -5.28 -7.99
C TRP A 120 7.02 -5.97 -7.30
N VAL A 121 7.14 -7.24 -6.90
CA VAL A 121 6.04 -8.11 -6.43
C VAL A 121 5.26 -7.60 -5.21
N SER A 122 5.76 -6.62 -4.45
CA SER A 122 5.03 -6.00 -3.32
C SER A 122 3.66 -5.45 -3.71
N ASN A 123 3.49 -4.89 -4.90
CA ASN A 123 2.21 -4.31 -5.31
C ASN A 123 1.22 -5.33 -5.91
N PHE A 124 1.68 -6.53 -6.27
CA PHE A 124 1.06 -7.34 -7.32
C PHE A 124 -0.14 -8.17 -6.89
N ILE A 125 -0.39 -8.27 -5.58
CA ILE A 125 -1.42 -9.15 -5.03
C ILE A 125 -2.42 -8.27 -4.27
N SER A 126 -3.09 -7.38 -5.00
CA SER A 126 -4.36 -6.82 -4.52
C SER A 126 -5.48 -7.67 -5.09
N PHE A 127 -5.95 -8.66 -4.31
CA PHE A 127 -7.23 -9.28 -4.58
C PHE A 127 -8.30 -8.20 -4.39
N THR A 128 -8.98 -7.83 -5.47
CA THR A 128 -10.34 -7.30 -5.34
C THR A 128 -11.25 -8.51 -5.18
N PRO A 129 -11.89 -8.74 -4.01
CA PRO A 129 -13.09 -9.56 -4.00
C PRO A 129 -14.07 -8.87 -4.94
N SER A 130 -14.63 -9.60 -5.89
CA SER A 130 -15.65 -9.07 -6.81
C SER A 130 -16.72 -8.34 -6.00
N ILE A 131 -16.71 -7.01 -6.04
CA ILE A 131 -17.77 -6.18 -5.50
C ILE A 131 -18.94 -6.37 -6.46
N TYR A 132 -19.96 -7.09 -5.98
CA TYR A 132 -21.35 -7.13 -6.44
C TYR A 132 -21.59 -6.73 -7.90
N ARG A 133 -21.83 -7.73 -8.76
CA ARG A 133 -22.74 -7.56 -9.90
C ARG A 133 -24.16 -7.67 -9.35
N ASP A 134 -24.85 -6.55 -9.27
CA ASP A 134 -26.31 -6.52 -9.40
C ASP A 134 -26.70 -6.81 -10.86
#